data_AF-A0A932AWD1-F1
#
_entry.id   AF-A0A932AWD1-F1
#
_cell.length_a   1.000
_cell.length_b   1.000
_cell.length_c   1.000
_cell.angle_alpha   90.00
_cell.angle_beta   90.00
_cell.angle_gamma   90.00
#
_symmetry.space_group_name_H-M   'P 1'
#
loop_
_entity.id
_entity.type
_entity.pdbx_description
1 polymer ?
#
loop_
_entity_poly.entity_id
_entity_poly.type
_entity_poly.pdbx_seq_one_letter_code
_entity_poly.pdbx_strand_id
1 'polypeptide(L)'
;MSSLAANFNLFNEFNILRLICGLFLIPHLYAKFYVPAALGFFVAAGFKPPKFWMYLAGVIEAFLAIGLIFGIFVTISGAVAAIHLAVAAVGVYRVTGKYLWNIGGYEFCLFWAICCWIVAMHAYYAGGIWN
;
A
#
# COMPACT_ATOMS: atom_id res chain seq x y z
N MET A 1 -4.68 -23.47 -5.71
CA MET A 1 -3.64 -22.46 -5.39
C MET A 1 -2.69 -22.38 -6.56
N SER A 2 -2.38 -21.17 -7.02
CA SER A 2 -1.36 -20.91 -8.05
C SER A 2 0.01 -21.38 -7.54
N SER A 3 0.87 -21.90 -8.43
CA SER A 3 2.26 -22.23 -8.04
C SER A 3 3.03 -20.94 -7.75
N LEU A 4 4.05 -21.01 -6.89
CA LEU A 4 4.90 -19.85 -6.61
C LEU A 4 5.50 -19.26 -7.89
N ALA A 5 5.97 -20.10 -8.81
CA ALA A 5 6.49 -19.66 -10.11
C ALA A 5 5.45 -18.90 -10.95
N ALA A 6 4.18 -19.34 -10.94
CA ALA A 6 3.11 -18.67 -11.66
C ALA A 6 2.81 -17.27 -11.10
N ASN A 7 2.96 -17.06 -9.79
CA ASN A 7 2.81 -15.73 -9.17
C ASN A 7 3.91 -14.76 -9.62
N PHE A 8 5.10 -15.25 -9.98
CA PHE A 8 6.21 -14.43 -10.48
C PHE A 8 6.35 -14.45 -12.01
N ASN A 9 5.35 -14.95 -12.74
CA ASN A 9 5.35 -14.88 -14.19
C ASN A 9 5.19 -13.43 -14.67
N LEU A 10 6.29 -12.82 -15.13
CA LEU A 10 6.33 -11.44 -15.61
C LEU A 10 5.70 -11.25 -17.00
N PHE A 11 5.32 -12.32 -17.70
CA PHE A 11 4.52 -12.21 -18.92
C PHE A 11 3.03 -11.97 -18.62
N ASN A 12 2.63 -11.98 -17.35
CA ASN A 12 1.32 -11.54 -16.90
C ASN A 12 1.45 -10.12 -16.31
N GLU A 13 0.82 -9.15 -16.96
CA GLU A 13 0.84 -7.74 -16.58
C GLU A 13 0.27 -7.48 -15.18
N PHE A 14 -0.71 -8.28 -14.74
CA PHE A 14 -1.27 -8.17 -13.39
C PHE A 14 -0.30 -8.67 -12.33
N ASN A 15 0.56 -9.65 -12.63
CA ASN A 15 1.63 -10.03 -11.73
C ASN A 15 2.62 -8.88 -11.55
N ILE A 16 2.98 -8.18 -12.64
CA ILE A 16 3.85 -7.00 -12.54
C ILE A 16 3.19 -5.94 -11.66
N LEU A 17 1.93 -5.57 -11.93
CA LEU A 17 1.19 -4.56 -11.17
C LEU A 17 1.08 -4.93 -9.68
N ARG A 18 0.73 -6.18 -9.39
CA ARG A 18 0.63 -6.73 -8.03
C ARG A 18 1.97 -6.65 -7.29
N LEU A 19 3.06 -7.06 -7.95
CA LEU A 19 4.41 -7.03 -7.39
C LEU A 19 4.85 -5.60 -7.07
N ILE A 20 4.67 -4.65 -7.99
CA ILE A 20 5.08 -3.25 -7.73
C ILE A 20 4.24 -2.61 -6.63
N CYS A 21 2.94 -2.91 -6.53
CA CYS A 21 2.11 -2.45 -5.42
C CYS A 21 2.63 -2.97 -4.07
N GLY A 22 3.05 -4.24 -4.00
CA GLY A 22 3.66 -4.79 -2.79
C GLY A 22 5.05 -4.23 -2.48
N LEU A 23 5.92 -4.14 -3.48
CA LEU A 23 7.30 -3.66 -3.32
C LEU A 23 7.35 -2.19 -2.89
N PHE A 24 6.42 -1.36 -3.35
CA PHE A 24 6.42 0.08 -3.07
C PHE A 24 5.94 0.39 -1.64
N LEU A 25 5.38 -0.58 -0.93
CA LEU A 25 5.11 -0.47 0.51
C LEU A 25 6.40 -0.61 1.35
N ILE A 26 7.46 -1.25 0.81
CA ILE A 26 8.69 -1.53 1.57
C ILE A 26 9.44 -0.25 1.99
N PRO A 27 9.66 0.76 1.12
CA PRO A 27 10.29 2.01 1.55
C PRO A 27 9.48 2.74 2.63
N HIS A 28 8.14 2.69 2.54
CA HIS A 28 7.25 3.30 3.54
C HIS A 28 7.27 2.56 4.88
N LEU A 29 7.41 1.24 4.84
CA LEU A 29 7.63 0.40 6.02
C LEU A 29 8.95 0.77 6.68
N TYR A 30 10.05 0.75 5.91
CA TYR A 30 11.39 1.09 6.39
C TYR A 30 11.43 2.47 7.05
N ALA A 31 10.83 3.48 6.42
CA ALA A 31 10.83 4.84 6.95
C ALA A 31 10.22 4.95 8.36
N LYS A 32 9.23 4.13 8.70
CA LYS A 32 8.58 4.17 10.03
C LYS A 32 9.46 3.68 11.18
N PHE A 33 10.48 2.87 10.88
CA PHE A 33 11.40 2.35 11.88
C PHE A 33 12.72 3.12 11.93
N TYR A 34 13.16 3.68 10.81
CA TYR A 34 14.51 4.23 10.67
C TYR A 34 14.56 5.74 10.37
N VAL A 35 13.44 6.36 9.97
CA VAL A 35 13.41 7.78 9.58
C VAL A 35 12.57 8.58 10.57
N PRO A 36 13.17 9.48 11.38
CA PRO A 36 12.44 10.28 12.37
C PRO A 36 11.29 11.13 11.80
N ALA A 37 11.42 11.55 10.53
CA ALA A 37 10.40 12.32 9.83
C ALA A 37 9.05 11.57 9.71
N ALA A 38 9.05 10.23 9.75
CA ALA A 38 7.83 9.44 9.75
C ALA A 38 6.96 9.79 10.96
N LEU A 39 7.52 9.85 12.18
CA LEU A 39 6.76 10.23 13.37
C LEU A 39 6.24 11.67 13.28
N GLY A 40 7.05 12.58 12.72
CA GLY A 40 6.65 13.97 12.48
C GLY A 40 5.41 14.08 11.59
N PHE A 41 5.31 13.26 10.54
CA PHE A 41 4.12 13.19 9.69
C PHE A 41 2.87 12.77 10.47
N PHE A 42 2.94 11.71 11.29
CA PHE A 42 1.78 11.25 12.07
C PHE A 42 1.31 12.28 13.10
N VAL A 43 2.24 13.04 13.70
CA VAL A 43 1.91 14.19 14.56
C VAL A 43 1.20 15.28 13.76
N ALA A 44 1.76 15.68 12.61
CA ALA A 44 1.19 16.74 11.77
C ALA A 44 -0.18 16.36 11.20
N ALA A 45 -0.38 15.09 10.85
CA ALA A 45 -1.65 14.56 10.35
C ALA A 45 -2.72 14.39 11.46
N GLY A 46 -2.37 14.63 12.73
CA GLY A 46 -3.31 14.66 13.85
C GLY A 46 -3.65 13.30 14.44
N PHE A 47 -2.86 12.25 14.16
CA PHE A 47 -3.08 10.92 14.74
C PHE A 47 -2.81 10.92 16.26
N LYS A 48 -3.72 10.33 17.04
CA LYS A 48 -3.61 10.24 18.51
C LYS A 48 -3.81 8.78 18.97
N PRO A 49 -2.83 8.15 19.64
CA PRO A 49 -1.43 8.58 19.82
C PRO A 49 -0.58 8.33 18.56
N PRO A 50 0.27 9.27 18.13
CA PRO A 50 0.90 9.25 16.80
C PRO A 50 1.83 8.04 16.59
N LYS A 51 2.61 7.68 17.62
CA LYS A 51 3.55 6.55 17.57
C LYS A 51 2.84 5.20 17.39
N PHE A 52 1.68 5.03 18.02
CA PHE A 52 0.88 3.81 17.87
C PHE A 52 0.39 3.65 16.44
N TRP A 53 -0.24 4.68 15.88
CA TRP A 53 -0.75 4.66 14.51
C TRP A 53 0.36 4.50 13.47
N MET A 54 1.54 5.08 13.72
CA MET A 54 2.71 4.88 12.88
C MET A 54 3.12 3.41 12.81
N TYR A 55 3.32 2.74 13.96
CA TYR A 55 3.71 1.33 13.95
C TYR A 55 2.62 0.39 13.48
N LEU A 56 1.34 0.68 13.79
CA LEU A 56 0.22 -0.07 13.25
C LEU A 56 0.22 0.00 11.71
N ALA A 57 0.41 1.19 11.15
CA ALA A 57 0.52 1.37 9.71
C ALA A 57 1.71 0.58 9.13
N GLY A 58 2.84 0.54 9.82
CA GLY A 58 3.98 -0.29 9.43
C GLY A 58 3.67 -1.79 9.45
N VAL A 59 3.04 -2.29 10.51
CA VAL A 59 2.65 -3.71 10.59
C VAL A 59 1.70 -4.08 9.46
N ILE A 60 0.70 -3.23 9.17
CA ILE A 60 -0.21 -3.41 8.04
C ILE A 60 0.57 -3.47 6.72
N GLU A 61 1.46 -2.49 6.46
CA GLU A 61 2.27 -2.46 5.24
C GLU A 61 3.14 -3.71 5.07
N ALA A 62 3.68 -4.27 6.15
CA ALA A 62 4.45 -5.51 6.09
C ALA A 62 3.60 -6.70 5.63
N PHE A 63 2.41 -6.89 6.20
CA PHE A 63 1.49 -7.95 5.80
C PHE A 63 1.01 -7.77 4.36
N LEU A 64 0.67 -6.54 3.97
CA LEU A 64 0.23 -6.22 2.61
C LEU A 64 1.34 -6.42 1.59
N ALA A 65 2.58 -6.03 1.91
CA ALA A 65 3.74 -6.27 1.05
C ALA A 65 3.96 -7.77 0.85
N ILE A 66 3.91 -8.57 1.92
CA ILE A 66 4.03 -10.03 1.83
C ILE A 66 2.90 -10.63 0.99
N GLY A 67 1.64 -10.25 1.27
CA GLY A 67 0.47 -10.75 0.54
C GLY A 67 0.53 -10.43 -0.95
N LEU A 68 0.83 -9.17 -1.27
CA LEU A 68 0.95 -8.70 -2.65
C LEU A 68 2.22 -9.20 -3.35
N ILE A 69 3.33 -9.49 -2.67
CA ILE A 69 4.53 -10.02 -3.34
C ILE A 69 4.37 -11.52 -3.63
N PHE A 70 3.93 -12.29 -2.64
CA PHE A 70 3.88 -13.75 -2.74
C PHE A 70 2.57 -14.31 -3.31
N GLY A 71 1.54 -13.47 -3.42
CA GLY A 71 0.27 -13.84 -4.06
C GLY A 71 -0.64 -14.55 -3.06
N ILE A 72 -0.71 -14.02 -1.84
CA ILE A 72 -1.43 -14.60 -0.72
C ILE A 72 -2.60 -13.66 -0.41
N PHE A 73 -3.83 -14.15 -0.52
CA PHE A 73 -5.05 -13.37 -0.34
C PHE A 73 -4.99 -12.06 -1.14
N VAL A 74 -4.70 -12.14 -2.44
CA VAL A 74 -4.46 -10.99 -3.32
C VAL A 74 -5.66 -10.06 -3.36
N THR A 75 -6.89 -10.57 -3.35
CA THR A 75 -8.10 -9.73 -3.34
C THR A 75 -8.16 -8.87 -2.08
N ILE A 76 -7.99 -9.50 -0.91
CA ILE A 76 -8.04 -8.81 0.38
C ILE A 76 -6.84 -7.88 0.53
N SER A 77 -5.64 -8.35 0.20
CA SER A 77 -4.40 -7.58 0.29
C SER A 77 -4.45 -6.35 -0.61
N GLY A 78 -4.94 -6.47 -1.84
CA GLY A 78 -5.12 -5.33 -2.75
C GLY A 78 -6.16 -4.33 -2.22
N ALA A 79 -7.30 -4.82 -1.73
CA ALA A 79 -8.36 -3.96 -1.23
C ALA A 79 -7.94 -3.19 0.04
N VAL A 80 -7.31 -3.88 0.99
CA VAL A 80 -6.81 -3.25 2.22
C VAL A 80 -5.65 -2.30 1.91
N ALA A 81 -4.76 -2.63 0.98
CA ALA A 81 -3.71 -1.71 0.53
C ALA A 81 -4.28 -0.45 -0.13
N ALA A 82 -5.34 -0.58 -0.93
CA ALA A 82 -6.02 0.56 -1.52
C ALA A 82 -6.59 1.50 -0.45
N ILE A 83 -7.29 0.95 0.56
CA ILE A 83 -7.84 1.73 1.68
C ILE A 83 -6.72 2.37 2.50
N HIS A 84 -5.66 1.64 2.81
CA HIS A 84 -4.51 2.14 3.56
C HIS A 84 -3.85 3.34 2.86
N LEU A 85 -3.64 3.23 1.55
CA LEU A 85 -3.07 4.31 0.74
C LEU A 85 -4.04 5.48 0.56
N ALA A 86 -5.35 5.24 0.53
CA ALA A 86 -6.36 6.30 0.54
C ALA A 86 -6.33 7.09 1.86
N VAL A 87 -6.19 6.41 3.01
CA VAL A 87 -5.99 7.07 4.31
C VAL A 87 -4.70 7.88 4.32
N ALA A 88 -3.61 7.35 3.75
CA ALA A 88 -2.36 8.07 3.59
C ALA A 88 -2.53 9.32 2.71
N ALA A 89 -3.26 9.23 1.59
CA ALA A 89 -3.55 10.34 0.71
C ALA A 89 -4.33 11.46 1.43
N VAL A 90 -5.35 11.10 2.22
CA VAL A 90 -6.08 12.05 3.07
C VAL A 90 -5.16 12.67 4.13
N GLY A 91 -4.26 11.89 4.72
CA GLY A 91 -3.27 12.38 5.67
C GLY A 91 -2.33 13.42 5.04
N VAL A 92 -1.79 13.14 3.85
CA VAL A 92 -0.94 14.09 3.10
C VAL A 92 -1.74 15.34 2.73
N TYR A 93 -2.96 15.19 2.22
CA TYR A 93 -3.82 16.33 1.91
C TYR A 93 -4.08 17.22 3.14
N ARG A 94 -4.32 16.62 4.31
CA ARG A 94 -4.50 17.38 5.57
C ARG A 94 -3.25 18.14 5.99
N VAL A 95 -2.06 17.58 5.78
CA VAL A 95 -0.79 18.20 6.18
C VAL A 95 -0.36 19.27 5.20
N THR A 96 -0.52 19.05 3.90
CA THR A 96 0.07 19.91 2.86
C THR A 96 -0.93 20.67 2.01
N GLY A 97 -2.15 20.16 1.84
CA GLY A 97 -3.16 20.70 0.91
C GLY A 97 -2.78 20.59 -0.56
N LYS A 98 -1.65 19.96 -0.90
CA LYS A 98 -1.08 19.93 -2.26
C LYS A 98 -1.48 18.66 -3.01
N TYR A 99 -1.61 18.76 -4.32
CA TYR A 99 -1.86 17.61 -5.19
C TYR A 99 -0.56 16.95 -5.67
N LEU A 100 0.28 17.70 -6.39
CA LEU A 100 1.47 17.17 -7.09
C LEU A 100 2.50 16.56 -6.13
N TRP A 101 2.97 15.35 -6.44
CA TRP A 101 3.87 14.60 -5.55
C TRP A 101 5.24 15.29 -5.34
N ASN A 102 5.78 15.93 -6.37
CA ASN A 102 7.10 16.56 -6.35
C ASN A 102 7.20 17.77 -5.41
N ILE A 103 6.06 18.34 -5.00
CA ILE A 103 5.95 19.42 -4.02
C ILE A 103 5.39 18.94 -2.67
N GLY A 104 5.30 17.62 -2.46
CA GLY A 104 4.79 16.99 -1.24
C GLY A 104 3.27 16.75 -1.22
N GLY A 105 2.62 16.66 -2.38
CA GLY A 105 1.19 16.37 -2.49
C GLY A 105 0.83 14.89 -2.50
N TYR A 106 -0.47 14.60 -2.45
CA TYR A 106 -1.02 13.25 -2.27
C TYR A 106 -1.20 12.43 -3.56
N GLU A 107 -0.89 12.99 -4.73
CA GLU A 107 -1.05 12.38 -6.06
C GLU A 107 -0.54 10.94 -6.11
N PHE A 108 0.67 10.69 -5.61
CA PHE A 108 1.28 9.35 -5.68
C PHE A 108 0.58 8.35 -4.76
N CYS A 109 0.14 8.77 -3.56
CA CYS A 109 -0.65 7.91 -2.68
C CYS A 109 -1.97 7.50 -3.33
N LEU A 110 -2.65 8.45 -3.99
CA LEU A 110 -3.89 8.18 -4.70
C LEU A 110 -3.67 7.25 -5.90
N PHE A 111 -2.61 7.49 -6.69
CA PHE A 111 -2.23 6.63 -7.80
C PHE A 111 -2.05 5.17 -7.35
N TRP A 112 -1.24 4.94 -6.30
CA TRP A 112 -1.01 3.58 -5.80
C TRP A 112 -2.24 2.95 -5.18
N ALA A 113 -3.13 3.74 -4.55
CA ALA A 113 -4.40 3.24 -4.05
C ALA A 113 -5.26 2.68 -5.18
N ILE A 114 -5.35 3.38 -6.31
CA ILE A 114 -6.08 2.94 -7.50
C ILE A 114 -5.44 1.67 -8.09
N CYS A 115 -4.11 1.62 -8.19
CA CYS A 115 -3.41 0.42 -8.65
C CYS A 115 -3.71 -0.81 -7.78
N CYS A 116 -3.67 -0.66 -6.45
CA CYS A 116 -4.01 -1.72 -5.51
C CYS A 116 -5.47 -2.18 -5.66
N TRP A 117 -6.39 -1.23 -5.92
CA TRP A 117 -7.79 -1.53 -6.16
C TRP A 117 -7.99 -2.33 -7.46
N ILE A 118 -7.28 -1.98 -8.53
CA ILE A 118 -7.29 -2.72 -9.80
C ILE A 118 -6.80 -4.16 -9.59
N VAL A 119 -5.72 -4.36 -8.82
CA VAL A 119 -5.21 -5.69 -8.46
C VAL A 119 -6.27 -6.49 -7.70
N ALA A 120 -6.94 -5.86 -6.73
CA ALA A 120 -7.99 -6.50 -5.95
C ALA A 120 -9.19 -6.94 -6.82
N MET A 121 -9.66 -6.06 -7.71
CA MET A 121 -10.76 -6.37 -8.64
C MET A 121 -10.39 -7.52 -9.57
N HIS A 122 -9.19 -7.50 -10.15
CA HIS A 122 -8.75 -8.57 -11.04
C HIS A 122 -8.67 -9.92 -10.31
N ALA A 123 -8.05 -9.96 -9.13
CA ALA A 123 -7.98 -11.16 -8.30
C ALA A 123 -9.37 -11.68 -7.91
N TYR A 124 -10.30 -10.77 -7.59
CA TYR A 124 -11.68 -11.14 -7.26
C TYR A 124 -12.39 -11.80 -8.46
N TYR A 125 -12.23 -11.25 -9.66
CA TYR A 125 -12.81 -11.87 -10.86
C TYR A 125 -12.15 -13.21 -11.22
N ALA A 126 -10.86 -13.38 -10.91
CA ALA A 126 -10.12 -14.61 -11.19
C ALA A 126 -10.41 -15.75 -10.19
N GLY A 127 -10.71 -15.45 -8.93
CA GLY A 127 -10.85 -16.50 -7.91
C GLY A 127 -11.66 -16.14 -6.66
N GLY A 128 -12.40 -15.03 -6.67
CA GLY A 128 -13.24 -14.57 -5.56
C GLY A 128 -12.45 -13.94 -4.41
N ILE A 129 -13.12 -13.72 -3.27
CA ILE A 129 -12.57 -12.98 -2.12
C ILE A 129 -11.34 -13.65 -1.48
N TRP A 130 -11.21 -14.97 -1.60
CA TRP A 130 -10.14 -15.76 -0.99
C TRP A 130 -8.96 -16.03 -1.94
N ASN A 131 -8.98 -15.43 -3.13
CA ASN A 131 -7.83 -15.35 -4.01
C ASN A 131 -6.73 -14.51 -3.37
#